data_AF-A0A7V9PRA9-F1
#
_entry.id   AF-A0A7V9PRA9-F1
#
_cell.length_a   1.000
_cell.length_b   1.000
_cell.length_c   1.000
_cell.angle_alpha   90.00
_cell.angle_beta   90.00
_cell.angle_gamma   90.00
#
_symmetry.space_group_name_H-M   'P 1'
#
loop_
_entity.id
_entity.type
_entity.pdbx_description
1 polymer ?
#
loop_
_entity_poly.entity_id
_entity_poly.type
_entity_poly.pdbx_seq_one_letter_code
_entity_poly.pdbx_strand_id
1 'polypeptide(L)'
;MNDSDMQDGEVALRPDLADDNEIRFAVEWAGVAAGSVTLWRTQEAGARVEWDLADAEPEVAVQALRLLVRHAFHRLRLARVEAYVSPDDVAALRLASRAGLRREGVVRGRAAEGLGRGDAVLLGRLADDPAPHTADGFRAMLNATLPTKRVIAQGVLRDRDDRVLLCELVYKSDWDLPGGVVEPGESPRDAVVREVHEELGLAVTVTGLLVIDWLPPWAGWDDALVLVFDLGAVDAGWVDDAVLEPREIAAVHWCDPALVRERARPPTATRVEQALTAEAAVFLHGGQSRR
;
A
#
# COMPACT_ATOMS: atom_id res chain seq x y z
N MET A 1 20.99 -39.55 1.90
CA MET A 1 20.95 -38.19 1.33
C MET A 1 21.02 -38.34 -0.18
N ASN A 2 20.02 -37.89 -0.93
CA ASN A 2 20.19 -37.70 -2.37
C ASN A 2 20.46 -36.21 -2.57
N ASP A 3 21.68 -35.90 -3.01
CA ASP A 3 22.29 -34.56 -3.08
C ASP A 3 21.59 -33.63 -4.10
N SER A 4 20.71 -34.18 -4.95
CA SER A 4 20.08 -33.45 -6.07
C SER A 4 19.06 -32.38 -5.65
N ASP A 5 18.57 -32.39 -4.41
CA ASP A 5 17.52 -31.47 -3.95
C ASP A 5 18.08 -30.12 -3.45
N MET A 6 19.38 -30.09 -3.16
CA MET A 6 20.13 -28.92 -2.68
C MET A 6 20.97 -28.27 -3.79
N GLN A 7 20.62 -28.52 -5.05
CA GLN A 7 21.29 -27.98 -6.23
C GLN A 7 20.26 -27.49 -7.26
N ASP A 8 20.56 -26.37 -7.90
CA ASP A 8 19.83 -25.81 -9.04
C ASP A 8 20.85 -25.22 -10.04
N GLY A 9 21.06 -25.93 -11.15
CA GLY A 9 22.14 -25.63 -12.09
C GLY A 9 23.52 -25.70 -11.44
N GLU A 10 24.26 -24.60 -11.50
CA GLU A 10 25.60 -24.47 -10.93
C GLU A 10 25.60 -24.01 -9.47
N VAL A 11 24.44 -23.69 -8.90
CA VAL A 11 24.30 -23.27 -7.50
C VAL A 11 24.00 -24.48 -6.62
N ALA A 12 24.80 -24.68 -5.58
CA ALA A 12 24.63 -25.76 -4.61
C ALA A 12 24.66 -25.23 -3.17
N LEU A 13 23.86 -25.84 -2.30
CA LEU A 13 23.85 -25.58 -0.86
C LEU A 13 24.52 -26.77 -0.15
N ARG A 14 25.70 -26.54 0.42
CA ARG A 14 26.46 -27.54 1.17
C ARG A 14 26.18 -27.39 2.66
N PRO A 15 25.72 -28.45 3.36
CA PRO A 15 25.52 -28.37 4.81
C PRO A 15 26.81 -27.94 5.51
N ASP A 16 26.73 -26.90 6.33
CA ASP A 16 27.85 -26.38 7.13
C ASP A 16 27.60 -26.63 8.63
N LEU A 17 26.40 -26.26 9.10
CA LEU A 17 25.95 -26.49 10.47
C LEU A 17 24.51 -27.02 10.46
N ALA A 18 24.21 -27.97 11.34
CA ALA A 18 22.83 -28.38 11.61
C ALA A 18 22.71 -28.77 13.09
N ASP A 19 22.00 -27.94 13.85
CA ASP A 19 21.56 -28.24 15.20
C ASP A 19 20.02 -28.11 15.32
N ASP A 20 19.49 -28.23 16.53
CA ASP A 20 18.05 -28.23 16.79
C ASP A 20 17.37 -26.90 16.41
N ASN A 21 18.10 -25.79 16.41
CA ASN A 21 17.56 -24.44 16.19
C ASN A 21 18.09 -23.79 14.91
N GLU A 22 19.29 -24.12 14.47
CA GLU A 22 20.00 -23.50 13.36
C GLU A 22 20.39 -24.54 12.31
N ILE A 23 20.09 -24.26 11.05
CA ILE A 23 20.55 -25.04 9.90
C ILE A 23 21.21 -24.08 8.91
N ARG A 24 22.52 -24.20 8.75
CA ARG A 24 23.34 -23.36 7.87
C ARG A 24 23.88 -24.14 6.68
N PHE A 25 23.87 -23.49 5.53
CA PHE A 25 24.48 -24.00 4.32
C PHE A 25 25.50 -23.00 3.78
N ALA A 26 26.67 -23.51 3.39
CA ALA A 26 27.57 -22.79 2.50
C ALA A 26 26.99 -22.80 1.09
N VAL A 27 27.02 -21.66 0.41
CA VAL A 27 26.60 -21.52 -0.98
C VAL A 27 27.82 -21.69 -1.88
N GLU A 28 27.71 -22.56 -2.86
CA GLU A 28 28.71 -22.72 -3.93
C GLU A 28 28.08 -22.35 -5.27
N TRP A 29 28.83 -21.62 -6.11
CA TRP A 29 28.51 -21.41 -7.52
C TRP A 29 29.66 -21.89 -8.39
N ALA A 30 29.38 -22.81 -9.31
CA ALA A 30 30.39 -23.46 -10.16
C ALA A 30 31.56 -24.07 -9.34
N GLY A 31 31.27 -24.54 -8.12
CA GLY A 31 32.25 -25.12 -7.20
C GLY A 31 33.10 -24.12 -6.41
N VAL A 32 32.79 -22.82 -6.50
CA VAL A 32 33.46 -21.74 -5.75
C VAL A 32 32.53 -21.22 -4.66
N ALA A 33 33.07 -20.92 -3.48
CA ALA A 33 32.31 -20.36 -2.37
C ALA A 33 31.69 -19.00 -2.76
N ALA A 34 30.39 -18.84 -2.50
CA ALA A 34 29.58 -17.69 -2.86
C ALA A 34 28.77 -17.14 -1.67
N GLY A 35 29.12 -17.52 -0.43
CA GLY A 35 28.49 -17.03 0.80
C GLY A 35 27.77 -18.12 1.59
N SER A 36 26.76 -17.74 2.36
CA SER A 36 26.00 -18.66 3.21
C SER A 36 24.53 -18.27 3.33
N VAL A 37 23.70 -19.26 3.64
CA VAL A 37 22.28 -19.09 3.95
C VAL A 37 21.90 -19.93 5.17
N THR A 38 21.07 -19.38 6.04
CA THR A 38 20.76 -19.97 7.35
C THR A 38 19.25 -19.99 7.58
N LEU A 39 18.76 -21.10 8.14
CA LEU A 39 17.42 -21.25 8.71
C LEU A 39 17.52 -21.30 10.23
N TRP A 40 16.79 -20.42 10.90
CA TRP A 40 16.55 -20.45 12.34
C TRP A 40 15.13 -20.92 12.58
N ARG A 41 14.93 -22.08 13.22
CA ARG A 41 13.58 -22.57 13.52
C ARG A 41 12.86 -21.59 14.45
N THR A 42 11.61 -21.30 14.12
CA THR A 42 10.73 -20.50 14.95
C THR A 42 9.62 -21.37 15.54
N GLN A 43 8.74 -20.78 16.35
CA GLN A 43 7.56 -21.48 16.85
C GLN A 43 6.59 -21.82 15.68
N GLU A 44 5.61 -22.70 15.94
CA GLU A 44 4.51 -23.00 15.00
C GLU A 44 4.93 -23.51 13.60
N ALA A 45 5.93 -24.38 13.55
CA ALA A 45 6.43 -24.98 12.31
C ALA A 45 6.89 -23.94 11.26
N GLY A 46 7.48 -22.83 11.72
CA GLY A 46 8.12 -21.82 10.88
C GLY A 46 9.65 -21.84 10.96
N ALA A 47 10.28 -21.02 10.11
CA ALA A 47 11.67 -20.63 10.27
C ALA A 47 11.93 -19.21 9.77
N ARG A 48 12.87 -18.52 10.43
CA ARG A 48 13.49 -17.30 9.94
C ARG A 48 14.65 -17.65 9.03
N VAL A 49 14.75 -17.02 7.87
CA VAL A 49 15.93 -17.10 6.99
C VAL A 49 16.82 -15.88 7.15
N GLU A 50 18.12 -16.13 7.12
CA GLU A 50 19.18 -15.12 7.05
C GLU A 50 20.17 -15.54 5.97
N TRP A 51 20.90 -14.59 5.41
CA TRP A 51 21.86 -14.85 4.34
C TRP A 51 23.02 -13.88 4.42
N ASP A 52 24.19 -14.38 4.04
CA ASP A 52 25.38 -13.58 3.74
C ASP A 52 25.81 -13.92 2.32
N LEU A 53 25.39 -13.06 1.38
CA LEU A 53 25.54 -13.25 -0.07
C LEU A 53 26.02 -11.96 -0.74
N ALA A 54 26.71 -11.10 -0.01
CA ALA A 54 27.14 -9.79 -0.50
C ALA A 54 28.08 -9.90 -1.72
N ASP A 55 28.88 -10.97 -1.76
CA ASP A 55 29.84 -11.25 -2.83
C ASP A 55 29.27 -12.09 -3.97
N ALA A 56 28.00 -12.54 -3.87
CA ALA A 56 27.36 -13.36 -4.89
C ALA A 56 26.72 -12.49 -5.99
N GLU A 57 26.78 -12.98 -7.23
CA GLU A 57 25.98 -12.40 -8.31
C GLU A 57 24.47 -12.45 -7.97
N PRO A 58 23.66 -11.44 -8.36
CA PRO A 58 22.26 -11.35 -7.95
C PRO A 58 21.42 -12.59 -8.30
N GLU A 59 21.66 -13.20 -9.45
CA GLU A 59 20.98 -14.41 -9.90
C GLU A 59 21.34 -15.63 -9.03
N VAL A 60 22.62 -15.75 -8.65
CA VAL A 60 23.13 -16.81 -7.77
C VAL A 60 22.52 -16.67 -6.39
N ALA A 61 22.49 -15.45 -5.84
CA ALA A 61 21.89 -15.19 -4.54
C ALA A 61 20.40 -15.56 -4.52
N VAL A 62 19.65 -15.20 -5.57
CA VAL A 62 18.22 -15.56 -5.70
C VAL A 62 18.03 -17.07 -5.77
N GLN A 63 18.86 -17.78 -6.54
CA GLN A 63 18.80 -19.24 -6.65
C GLN A 63 19.11 -19.92 -5.31
N ALA A 64 20.15 -19.48 -4.61
CA ALA A 64 20.53 -20.01 -3.30
C ALA A 64 19.40 -19.85 -2.27
N LEU A 65 18.80 -18.65 -2.18
CA LEU A 65 17.70 -18.41 -1.25
C LEU A 65 16.44 -19.23 -1.63
N ARG A 66 16.15 -19.39 -2.92
CA ARG A 66 15.04 -20.25 -3.39
C ARG A 66 15.27 -21.72 -3.03
N LEU A 67 16.50 -22.22 -3.16
CA LEU A 67 16.87 -23.58 -2.76
C LEU A 67 16.63 -23.79 -1.26
N LEU A 68 17.04 -22.84 -0.43
CA LEU A 68 16.82 -22.90 1.02
C LEU A 68 15.33 -22.92 1.38
N VAL A 69 14.54 -22.04 0.77
CA VAL A 69 13.08 -21.97 0.96
C VAL A 69 12.40 -23.27 0.48
N ARG A 70 12.83 -23.83 -0.66
CA ARG A 70 12.34 -25.12 -1.17
C ARG A 70 12.65 -26.24 -0.17
N HIS A 71 13.87 -26.27 0.36
CA HIS A 71 14.26 -27.23 1.39
C HIS A 71 13.38 -27.11 2.65
N ALA A 72 13.16 -25.90 3.15
CA ALA A 72 12.30 -25.62 4.30
C ALA A 72 10.89 -26.23 4.15
N PHE A 73 10.24 -26.05 2.99
CA PHE A 73 8.89 -26.57 2.78
C PHE A 73 8.84 -28.06 2.43
N HIS A 74 9.69 -28.54 1.52
CA HIS A 74 9.58 -29.91 1.03
C HIS A 74 10.23 -30.94 1.95
N ARG A 75 11.39 -30.60 2.53
CA ARG A 75 12.16 -31.50 3.40
C ARG A 75 11.81 -31.33 4.86
N LEU A 76 11.82 -30.09 5.35
CA LEU A 76 11.56 -29.81 6.76
C LEU A 76 10.06 -29.71 7.07
N ARG A 77 9.20 -29.69 6.04
CA ARG A 77 7.73 -29.62 6.17
C ARG A 77 7.26 -28.42 6.98
N LEU A 78 8.01 -27.32 6.91
CA LEU A 78 7.63 -26.06 7.54
C LEU A 78 6.40 -25.49 6.83
N ALA A 79 5.54 -24.80 7.58
CA ALA A 79 4.39 -24.10 7.03
C ALA A 79 4.77 -22.70 6.51
N ARG A 80 5.82 -22.11 7.09
CA ARG A 80 6.21 -20.71 6.86
C ARG A 80 7.72 -20.52 6.87
N VAL A 81 8.19 -19.65 5.99
CA VAL A 81 9.51 -19.04 6.06
C VAL A 81 9.37 -17.52 6.13
N GLU A 82 10.15 -16.88 6.97
CA GLU A 82 10.16 -15.42 7.11
C GLU A 82 11.56 -14.81 7.12
N ALA A 83 11.67 -13.56 6.73
CA ALA A 83 12.89 -12.77 6.75
C ALA A 83 12.61 -11.40 7.36
N TYR A 84 13.62 -10.84 8.01
CA TYR A 84 13.58 -9.48 8.53
C TYR A 84 14.72 -8.70 7.92
N VAL A 85 14.40 -7.70 7.10
CA VAL A 85 15.38 -6.94 6.33
C VAL A 85 15.26 -5.47 6.70
N SER A 86 16.38 -4.77 6.82
CA SER A 86 16.36 -3.31 7.03
C SER A 86 15.54 -2.62 5.92
N PRO A 87 14.68 -1.63 6.23
CA PRO A 87 14.00 -0.82 5.23
C PRO A 87 14.96 -0.12 4.26
N ASP A 88 16.19 0.16 4.71
CA ASP A 88 17.22 0.85 3.92
C ASP A 88 18.00 -0.09 2.99
N ASP A 89 17.92 -1.42 3.21
CA ASP A 89 18.61 -2.41 2.39
C ASP A 89 17.76 -2.84 1.19
N VAL A 90 17.71 -1.96 0.20
CA VAL A 90 16.96 -2.17 -1.05
C VAL A 90 17.43 -3.42 -1.80
N ALA A 91 18.72 -3.78 -1.70
CA ALA A 91 19.27 -4.96 -2.37
C ALA A 91 18.74 -6.25 -1.74
N ALA A 92 18.80 -6.37 -0.41
CA ALA A 92 18.27 -7.51 0.33
C ALA A 92 16.74 -7.65 0.17
N LEU A 93 16.00 -6.54 0.18
CA LEU A 93 14.55 -6.54 -0.07
C LEU A 93 14.20 -7.08 -1.46
N ARG A 94 14.95 -6.67 -2.49
CA ARG A 94 14.79 -7.17 -3.86
C ARG A 94 15.16 -8.64 -3.99
N LEU A 95 16.25 -9.07 -3.35
CA LEU A 95 16.67 -10.47 -3.30
C LEU A 95 15.57 -11.35 -2.70
N ALA A 96 15.07 -11.01 -1.50
CA ALA A 96 14.01 -11.76 -0.83
C ALA A 96 12.72 -11.81 -1.66
N SER A 97 12.33 -10.69 -2.28
CA SER A 97 11.16 -10.62 -3.16
C SER A 97 11.30 -11.51 -4.40
N ARG A 98 12.47 -11.48 -5.07
CA ARG A 98 12.78 -12.36 -6.21
C ARG A 98 12.85 -13.83 -5.79
N ALA A 99 13.29 -14.13 -4.57
CA ALA A 99 13.26 -15.49 -4.02
C ALA A 99 11.84 -15.96 -3.67
N GLY A 100 10.85 -15.05 -3.68
CA GLY A 100 9.44 -15.35 -3.54
C GLY A 100 8.86 -15.10 -2.15
N LEU A 101 9.61 -14.45 -1.27
CA LEU A 101 9.06 -13.88 -0.04
C LEU A 101 8.28 -12.61 -0.39
N ARG A 102 7.23 -12.33 0.36
CA ARG A 102 6.34 -11.19 0.15
C ARG A 102 6.41 -10.27 1.35
N ARG A 103 6.48 -8.97 1.11
CA ARG A 103 6.40 -7.96 2.16
C ARG A 103 5.05 -8.04 2.87
N GLU A 104 5.06 -8.17 4.19
CA GLU A 104 3.85 -8.22 5.02
C GLU A 104 3.68 -6.95 5.86
N GLY A 105 4.78 -6.27 6.23
CA GLY A 105 4.72 -5.04 7.01
C GLY A 105 6.08 -4.56 7.50
N VAL A 106 6.07 -3.54 8.36
CA VAL A 106 7.25 -3.03 9.06
C VAL A 106 7.10 -3.30 10.56
N VAL A 107 8.01 -4.08 11.11
CA VAL A 107 8.14 -4.30 12.55
C VAL A 107 9.01 -3.19 13.10
N ARG A 108 8.40 -2.24 13.82
CA ARG A 108 9.09 -1.08 14.37
C ARG A 108 9.91 -1.41 15.62
N GLY A 109 11.11 -0.85 15.72
CA GLY A 109 11.96 -0.99 16.90
C GLY A 109 12.35 -2.42 17.27
N ARG A 110 12.41 -3.32 16.27
CA ARG A 110 12.87 -4.71 16.39
C ARG A 110 14.31 -4.69 16.88
N ALA A 111 14.60 -5.41 17.95
CA ALA A 111 15.98 -5.71 18.32
C ALA A 111 16.50 -6.79 17.36
N ALA A 112 17.48 -6.43 16.53
CA ALA A 112 18.27 -7.41 15.80
C ALA A 112 19.48 -7.77 16.67
N GLU A 113 19.77 -9.07 16.82
CA GLU A 113 20.97 -9.53 17.52
C GLU A 113 22.21 -8.87 16.88
N GLY A 114 23.02 -8.20 17.70
CA GLY A 114 24.25 -7.54 17.24
C GLY A 114 24.11 -6.20 16.51
N LEU A 115 22.90 -5.77 16.13
CA LEU A 115 22.69 -4.54 15.32
C LEU A 115 21.84 -3.45 16.01
N GLY A 116 21.43 -3.68 17.26
CA GLY A 116 20.63 -2.72 18.02
C GLY A 116 19.13 -2.76 17.67
N ARG A 117 18.38 -1.77 18.14
CA ARG A 117 16.95 -1.62 17.81
C ARG A 117 16.81 -0.80 16.53
N GLY A 118 16.07 -1.33 15.57
CA GLY A 118 15.73 -0.64 14.33
C GLY A 118 14.43 -1.18 13.73
N ASP A 119 13.92 -0.49 12.72
CA ASP A 119 12.76 -0.99 11.98
C ASP A 119 13.21 -2.12 11.04
N ALA A 120 12.34 -3.11 10.82
CA ALA A 120 12.59 -4.21 9.90
C ALA A 120 11.36 -4.48 9.04
N VAL A 121 11.55 -4.62 7.74
CA VAL A 121 10.52 -5.15 6.86
C VAL A 121 10.41 -6.65 7.09
N LEU A 122 9.23 -7.11 7.51
CA LEU A 122 8.90 -8.53 7.56
C LEU A 122 8.51 -8.99 6.16
N LEU A 123 9.22 -10.01 5.67
CA LEU A 123 8.85 -10.72 4.47
C LEU A 123 8.51 -12.16 4.82
N GLY A 124 7.40 -12.68 4.31
CA GLY A 124 6.93 -14.04 4.55
C GLY A 124 6.70 -14.80 3.27
N ARG A 125 6.80 -16.12 3.36
CA ARG A 125 6.30 -17.05 2.33
C ARG A 125 5.64 -18.23 3.03
N LEU A 126 4.48 -18.61 2.53
CA LEU A 126 3.76 -19.80 2.99
C LEU A 126 4.05 -21.00 2.08
N ALA A 127 3.90 -22.20 2.63
CA ALA A 127 4.14 -23.44 1.88
C ALA A 127 3.17 -23.62 0.69
N ASP A 128 1.98 -23.03 0.76
CA ASP A 128 0.92 -23.07 -0.26
C ASP A 128 0.94 -21.86 -1.21
N ASP A 129 1.88 -20.92 -1.02
CA ASP A 129 2.03 -19.79 -1.93
C ASP A 129 2.43 -20.23 -3.34
N PRO A 130 1.84 -19.63 -4.39
CA PRO A 130 2.26 -19.83 -5.76
C PRO A 130 3.78 -19.71 -5.94
N ALA A 131 4.35 -20.61 -6.74
CA ALA A 131 5.79 -20.67 -6.93
C ALA A 131 6.31 -19.36 -7.58
N PRO A 132 7.51 -18.86 -7.21
CA PRO A 132 7.95 -17.51 -7.58
C PRO A 132 8.13 -17.30 -9.10
N HIS A 133 8.34 -18.40 -9.85
CA HIS A 133 8.52 -18.39 -11.29
C HIS A 133 7.21 -18.51 -12.08
N THR A 134 6.06 -18.61 -11.39
CA THR A 134 4.73 -18.67 -12.02
C THR A 134 4.14 -17.28 -12.19
N ALA A 135 3.15 -17.14 -13.09
CA ALA A 135 2.42 -15.89 -13.25
C ALA A 135 1.69 -15.45 -11.96
N ASP A 136 1.15 -16.39 -11.19
CA ASP A 136 0.50 -16.09 -9.90
C ASP A 136 1.52 -15.66 -8.85
N GLY A 137 2.68 -16.32 -8.79
CA GLY A 137 3.78 -15.92 -7.91
C GLY A 137 4.28 -14.51 -8.23
N PHE A 138 4.44 -14.20 -9.53
CA PHE A 138 4.84 -12.86 -9.98
C PHE A 138 3.79 -11.80 -9.63
N ARG A 139 2.50 -12.06 -9.86
CA ARG A 139 1.41 -11.15 -9.48
C ARG A 139 1.35 -10.90 -7.98
N ALA A 140 1.49 -11.95 -7.17
CA ALA A 140 1.48 -11.82 -5.72
C ALA A 140 2.71 -11.04 -5.20
N MET A 141 3.88 -11.23 -5.80
CA MET A 141 5.07 -10.42 -5.53
C MET A 141 4.84 -8.94 -5.87
N LEU A 142 4.25 -8.65 -7.03
CA LEU A 142 3.92 -7.27 -7.41
C LEU A 142 2.94 -6.64 -6.42
N ASN A 143 1.85 -7.34 -6.07
CA ASN A 143 0.87 -6.83 -5.11
C ASN A 143 1.47 -6.50 -3.73
N ALA A 144 2.49 -7.25 -3.30
CA ALA A 144 3.15 -7.00 -2.02
C ALA A 144 4.20 -5.87 -2.05
N THR A 145 4.72 -5.53 -3.23
CA THR A 145 5.87 -4.61 -3.37
C THR A 145 5.53 -3.28 -4.03
N LEU A 146 4.48 -3.23 -4.87
CA LEU A 146 4.07 -1.99 -5.51
C LEU A 146 3.53 -0.98 -4.49
N PRO A 147 3.78 0.33 -4.69
CA PRO A 147 3.27 1.35 -3.81
C PRO A 147 1.74 1.34 -3.75
N THR A 148 1.19 1.30 -2.54
CA THR A 148 -0.20 1.66 -2.29
C THR A 148 -0.28 3.15 -1.98
N LYS A 149 -1.38 3.78 -2.37
CA LYS A 149 -1.66 5.19 -2.08
C LYS A 149 -2.95 5.26 -1.31
N ARG A 150 -3.02 6.15 -0.32
CA ARG A 150 -4.31 6.53 0.22
C ARG A 150 -5.10 7.24 -0.87
N VAL A 151 -6.36 6.86 -1.01
CA VAL A 151 -7.28 7.47 -1.97
C VAL A 151 -8.42 8.12 -1.18
N ILE A 152 -8.79 9.32 -1.58
CA ILE A 152 -9.90 10.10 -1.03
C ILE A 152 -10.86 10.39 -2.19
N ALA A 153 -12.14 10.19 -1.98
CA ALA A 153 -13.17 10.49 -2.96
C ALA A 153 -14.09 11.58 -2.42
N GLN A 154 -14.29 12.66 -3.19
CA GLN A 154 -15.14 13.79 -2.82
C GLN A 154 -16.14 14.07 -3.94
N GLY A 155 -17.26 14.71 -3.60
CA GLY A 155 -18.33 15.01 -4.53
C GLY A 155 -18.61 16.50 -4.66
N VAL A 156 -18.73 16.99 -5.90
CA VAL A 156 -19.32 18.30 -6.20
C VAL A 156 -20.78 18.08 -6.55
N LEU A 157 -21.65 18.54 -5.66
CA LEU A 157 -23.08 18.66 -5.92
C LEU A 157 -23.43 20.13 -6.12
N ARG A 158 -24.18 20.43 -7.17
CA ARG A 158 -24.61 21.79 -7.50
C ARG A 158 -26.09 22.00 -7.25
N ASP A 159 -26.49 23.25 -7.09
CA ASP A 159 -27.88 23.64 -7.25
C ASP A 159 -28.15 24.32 -8.60
N ARG A 160 -29.38 24.79 -8.81
CA ARG A 160 -29.78 25.49 -10.05
C ARG A 160 -29.10 26.85 -10.27
N ASP A 161 -28.47 27.41 -9.24
CA ASP A 161 -27.74 28.67 -9.30
C ASP A 161 -26.21 28.45 -9.39
N ASP A 162 -25.79 27.22 -9.73
CA ASP A 162 -24.39 26.77 -9.81
C ASP A 162 -23.60 26.91 -8.48
N ARG A 163 -24.30 27.00 -7.34
CA ARG A 163 -23.67 26.95 -6.02
C ARG A 163 -23.29 25.52 -5.68
N VAL A 164 -22.19 25.34 -4.96
CA VAL A 164 -21.65 24.03 -4.57
C VAL A 164 -22.00 23.73 -3.13
N LEU A 165 -22.43 22.50 -2.84
CA LEU A 165 -22.65 22.06 -1.48
C LEU A 165 -21.32 21.86 -0.75
N LEU A 166 -21.10 22.59 0.34
CA LEU A 166 -20.01 22.35 1.29
C LEU A 166 -20.57 21.91 2.64
N CYS A 167 -19.81 21.05 3.33
CA CYS A 167 -20.11 20.60 4.67
C CYS A 167 -19.25 21.36 5.69
N GLU A 168 -19.89 21.92 6.71
CA GLU A 168 -19.24 22.45 7.89
C GLU A 168 -18.93 21.30 8.85
N LEU A 169 -17.65 21.16 9.22
CA LEU A 169 -17.15 20.02 9.97
C LEU A 169 -17.04 20.33 11.46
N VAL A 170 -17.33 19.36 12.33
CA VAL A 170 -17.29 19.59 13.79
C VAL A 170 -15.86 19.64 14.37
N TYR A 171 -14.88 19.08 13.64
CA TYR A 171 -13.51 18.89 14.12
C TYR A 171 -12.48 19.86 13.53
N LYS A 172 -12.86 20.68 12.56
CA LYS A 172 -12.00 21.72 11.97
C LYS A 172 -12.85 22.92 11.51
N SER A 173 -12.23 24.10 11.47
CA SER A 173 -12.93 25.34 11.08
C SER A 173 -13.23 25.43 9.58
N ASP A 174 -12.44 24.73 8.75
CA ASP A 174 -12.60 24.77 7.30
C ASP A 174 -13.75 23.87 6.84
N TRP A 175 -14.53 24.36 5.90
CA TRP A 175 -15.55 23.56 5.22
C TRP A 175 -14.91 22.70 4.12
N ASP A 176 -15.53 21.57 3.79
CA ASP A 176 -15.03 20.65 2.76
C ASP A 176 -16.16 20.12 1.88
N LEU A 177 -15.79 19.52 0.75
CA LEU A 177 -16.75 18.74 -0.04
C LEU A 177 -17.13 17.47 0.72
N PRO A 178 -18.39 16.99 0.62
CA PRO A 178 -18.75 15.69 1.17
C PRO A 178 -17.93 14.58 0.52
N GLY A 179 -17.62 13.55 1.30
CA GLY A 179 -16.76 12.45 0.89
C GLY A 179 -15.61 12.17 1.85
N GLY A 180 -14.95 11.03 1.64
CA GLY A 180 -13.99 10.49 2.60
C GLY A 180 -12.94 9.57 1.99
N VAL A 181 -12.33 8.75 2.84
CA VAL A 181 -11.26 7.83 2.45
C VAL A 181 -11.88 6.59 1.80
N VAL A 182 -11.34 6.19 0.66
CA VAL A 182 -11.75 4.95 -0.02
C VAL A 182 -11.30 3.75 0.81
N GLU A 183 -12.22 2.82 1.07
CA GLU A 183 -11.93 1.61 1.84
C GLU A 183 -11.11 0.57 1.04
N PRO A 184 -10.42 -0.36 1.72
CA PRO A 184 -9.71 -1.44 1.04
C PRO A 184 -10.62 -2.26 0.12
N GLY A 185 -10.31 -2.26 -1.18
CA GLY A 185 -11.08 -2.99 -2.20
C GLY A 185 -12.32 -2.25 -2.73
N GLU A 186 -12.61 -1.07 -2.20
CA GLU A 186 -13.70 -0.20 -2.65
C GLU A 186 -13.26 0.63 -3.88
N SER A 187 -14.20 0.88 -4.81
CA SER A 187 -13.92 1.81 -5.91
C SER A 187 -14.11 3.26 -5.43
N PRO A 188 -13.30 4.23 -5.89
CA PRO A 188 -13.48 5.63 -5.47
C PRO A 188 -14.86 6.22 -5.81
N ARG A 189 -15.52 5.68 -6.85
CA ARG A 189 -16.88 6.06 -7.21
C ARG A 189 -17.91 5.57 -6.19
N ASP A 190 -17.74 4.34 -5.70
CA ASP A 190 -18.64 3.79 -4.68
C ASP A 190 -18.40 4.47 -3.33
N ALA A 191 -17.13 4.79 -3.02
CA ALA A 191 -16.75 5.52 -1.81
C ALA A 191 -17.48 6.86 -1.70
N VAL A 192 -17.47 7.72 -2.74
CA VAL A 192 -18.17 9.02 -2.65
C VAL A 192 -19.69 8.84 -2.48
N VAL A 193 -20.29 7.80 -3.05
CA VAL A 193 -21.72 7.50 -2.88
C VAL A 193 -22.01 7.04 -1.45
N ARG A 194 -21.19 6.14 -0.90
CA ARG A 194 -21.29 5.67 0.50
C ARG A 194 -21.13 6.83 1.47
N GLU A 195 -20.07 7.62 1.31
CA GLU A 195 -19.74 8.73 2.22
C GLU A 195 -20.86 9.78 2.21
N VAL A 196 -21.37 10.20 1.04
CA VAL A 196 -22.50 11.16 0.99
C VAL A 196 -23.75 10.60 1.70
N HIS A 197 -24.00 9.30 1.57
CA HIS A 197 -25.11 8.66 2.28
C HIS A 197 -24.86 8.58 3.79
N GLU A 198 -23.65 8.25 4.23
CA GLU A 198 -23.28 8.16 5.65
C GLU A 198 -23.26 9.54 6.33
N GLU A 199 -22.66 10.54 5.68
CA GLU A 199 -22.51 11.90 6.21
C GLU A 199 -23.82 12.70 6.18
N LEU A 200 -24.64 12.53 5.13
CA LEU A 200 -25.78 13.40 4.86
C LEU A 200 -27.13 12.66 4.75
N GLY A 201 -27.16 11.33 4.76
CA GLY A 201 -28.40 10.55 4.57
C GLY A 201 -28.99 10.66 3.16
N LEU A 202 -28.21 11.14 2.18
CA LEU A 202 -28.68 11.48 0.84
C LEU A 202 -28.20 10.47 -0.21
N ALA A 203 -29.05 10.20 -1.20
CA ALA A 203 -28.72 9.32 -2.32
C ALA A 203 -28.28 10.13 -3.54
N VAL A 204 -27.04 9.90 -4.01
CA VAL A 204 -26.46 10.60 -5.16
C VAL A 204 -26.10 9.65 -6.29
N THR A 205 -25.95 10.19 -7.50
CA THR A 205 -25.45 9.47 -8.66
C THR A 205 -24.23 10.19 -9.23
N VAL A 206 -23.14 9.46 -9.41
CA VAL A 206 -21.91 10.00 -10.01
C VAL A 206 -22.05 10.09 -11.53
N THR A 207 -22.03 11.31 -12.07
CA THR A 207 -22.15 11.58 -13.52
C THR A 207 -20.79 11.63 -14.21
N GLY A 208 -19.71 11.99 -13.51
CA GLY A 208 -18.38 12.12 -14.10
C GLY A 208 -17.27 12.33 -13.08
N LEU A 209 -16.02 12.27 -13.54
CA LEU A 209 -14.83 12.66 -12.78
C LEU A 209 -14.43 14.09 -13.20
N LEU A 210 -14.18 14.96 -12.23
CA LEU A 210 -13.87 16.38 -12.44
C LEU A 210 -12.39 16.69 -12.15
N VAL A 211 -11.84 16.13 -11.07
CA VAL A 211 -10.46 16.44 -10.64
C VAL A 211 -9.78 15.19 -10.10
N ILE A 212 -8.50 15.03 -10.44
CA ILE A 212 -7.55 14.16 -9.73
C ILE A 212 -6.49 15.08 -9.13
N ASP A 213 -6.30 15.07 -7.82
CA ASP A 213 -5.27 15.87 -7.15
C ASP A 213 -4.33 14.95 -6.36
N TRP A 214 -3.05 14.95 -6.72
CA TRP A 214 -2.04 14.26 -5.92
C TRP A 214 -1.55 15.18 -4.81
N LEU A 215 -1.70 14.73 -3.55
CA LEU A 215 -1.24 15.45 -2.37
C LEU A 215 0.11 14.93 -1.92
N PRO A 216 1.13 15.79 -1.78
CA PRO A 216 2.41 15.38 -1.20
C PRO A 216 2.25 15.05 0.29
N PRO A 217 3.21 14.32 0.89
CA PRO A 217 3.24 14.09 2.33
C PRO A 217 3.19 15.40 3.12
N TRP A 218 2.38 15.45 4.16
CA TRP A 218 2.19 16.66 4.95
C TRP A 218 1.78 16.35 6.40
N ALA A 219 2.39 17.06 7.36
CA ALA A 219 2.08 16.95 8.79
C ALA A 219 2.03 15.51 9.34
N GLY A 220 2.97 14.67 8.91
CA GLY A 220 3.06 13.25 9.32
C GLY A 220 2.17 12.29 8.54
N TRP A 221 1.35 12.79 7.62
CA TRP A 221 0.65 11.95 6.65
C TRP A 221 1.51 11.65 5.43
N ASP A 222 1.39 10.43 4.92
CA ASP A 222 1.86 10.05 3.60
C ASP A 222 1.04 10.71 2.48
N ASP A 223 1.50 10.53 1.24
CA ASP A 223 0.86 11.08 0.06
C ASP A 223 -0.51 10.44 -0.23
N ALA A 224 -1.33 11.15 -1.00
CA ALA A 224 -2.69 10.72 -1.32
C ALA A 224 -3.11 11.12 -2.74
N LEU A 225 -4.12 10.43 -3.27
CA LEU A 225 -4.87 10.86 -4.44
C LEU A 225 -6.27 11.30 -3.99
N VAL A 226 -6.68 12.50 -4.34
CA VAL A 226 -8.06 12.99 -4.18
C VAL A 226 -8.75 12.93 -5.54
N LEU A 227 -9.87 12.22 -5.63
CA LEU A 227 -10.73 12.18 -6.80
C LEU A 227 -12.01 12.95 -6.51
N VAL A 228 -12.29 13.98 -7.30
CA VAL A 228 -13.51 14.78 -7.16
C VAL A 228 -14.48 14.41 -8.28
N PHE A 229 -15.66 13.95 -7.91
CA PHE A 229 -16.71 13.50 -8.82
C PHE A 229 -17.82 14.54 -8.97
N ASP A 230 -18.42 14.59 -10.16
CA ASP A 230 -19.67 15.33 -10.39
C ASP A 230 -20.84 14.49 -9.88
N LEU A 231 -21.61 15.05 -8.96
CA LEU A 231 -22.83 14.45 -8.42
C LEU A 231 -24.10 15.04 -9.07
N GLY A 232 -23.93 15.89 -10.08
CA GLY A 232 -25.01 16.54 -10.80
C GLY A 232 -25.49 17.83 -10.13
N ALA A 233 -26.70 18.23 -10.52
CA ALA A 233 -27.38 19.40 -9.98
C ALA A 233 -28.76 19.03 -9.43
N VAL A 234 -29.13 19.63 -8.30
CA VAL A 234 -30.39 19.40 -7.60
C VAL A 234 -31.08 20.73 -7.27
N ASP A 235 -32.30 20.65 -6.75
CA ASP A 235 -32.97 21.85 -6.22
C ASP A 235 -32.36 22.20 -4.87
N ALA A 236 -32.27 23.49 -4.54
CA ALA A 236 -31.59 23.91 -3.31
C ALA A 236 -32.24 23.32 -2.04
N GLY A 237 -33.56 23.10 -2.03
CA GLY A 237 -34.27 22.44 -0.92
C GLY A 237 -34.08 20.92 -0.86
N TRP A 238 -33.35 20.31 -1.80
CA TRP A 238 -33.07 18.88 -1.77
C TRP A 238 -32.27 18.45 -0.54
N VAL A 239 -31.45 19.36 0.00
CA VAL A 239 -30.69 19.11 1.25
C VAL A 239 -31.53 19.31 2.51
N ASP A 240 -32.78 19.75 2.40
CA ASP A 240 -33.68 19.87 3.56
C ASP A 240 -34.06 18.50 4.13
N ASP A 241 -33.98 17.44 3.31
CA ASP A 241 -34.19 16.05 3.70
C ASP A 241 -32.90 15.38 4.26
N ALA A 242 -31.79 16.12 4.35
CA ALA A 242 -30.53 15.57 4.82
C ALA A 242 -30.59 15.17 6.31
N VAL A 243 -30.01 14.02 6.63
CA VAL A 243 -29.79 13.55 8.00
C VAL A 243 -28.30 13.55 8.25
N LEU A 244 -27.82 14.60 8.93
CA LEU A 244 -26.39 14.82 9.13
C LEU A 244 -25.82 13.87 10.19
N GLU A 245 -24.65 13.29 9.91
CA GLU A 245 -23.89 12.55 10.92
C GLU A 245 -23.30 13.57 11.92
N PRO A 246 -23.75 13.58 13.19
CA PRO A 246 -23.49 14.69 14.10
C PRO A 246 -22.08 14.71 14.70
N ARG A 247 -21.29 13.64 14.51
CA ARG A 247 -19.88 13.56 14.93
C ARG A 247 -18.93 14.08 13.85
N GLU A 248 -19.43 14.31 12.64
CA GLU A 248 -18.63 14.77 11.51
C GLU A 248 -19.14 16.09 10.95
N ILE A 249 -20.45 16.21 10.71
CA ILE A 249 -21.07 17.35 10.01
C ILE A 249 -21.92 18.18 10.96
N ALA A 250 -21.58 19.46 11.09
CA ALA A 250 -22.34 20.44 11.87
C ALA A 250 -23.51 21.04 11.05
N ALA A 251 -23.27 21.32 9.77
CA ALA A 251 -24.23 21.92 8.85
C ALA A 251 -23.78 21.73 7.39
N VAL A 252 -24.70 21.98 6.45
CA VAL A 252 -24.41 22.04 5.02
C VAL A 252 -24.80 23.39 4.44
N HIS A 253 -24.04 23.85 3.45
CA HIS A 253 -24.15 25.20 2.91
C HIS A 253 -24.02 25.20 1.39
N TRP A 254 -24.96 25.86 0.71
CA TRP A 254 -24.83 26.18 -0.71
C TRP A 254 -23.92 27.39 -0.89
N CYS A 255 -22.74 27.16 -1.45
CA CYS A 255 -21.68 28.15 -1.54
C CYS A 255 -21.45 28.60 -2.98
N ASP A 256 -21.44 29.91 -3.20
CA ASP A 256 -20.86 30.47 -4.42
C ASP A 256 -19.32 30.36 -4.40
N PRO A 257 -18.63 30.57 -5.53
CA PRO A 257 -17.17 30.46 -5.58
C PRO A 257 -16.42 31.41 -4.63
N ALA A 258 -17.00 32.55 -4.25
CA ALA A 258 -16.36 33.47 -3.31
C ALA A 258 -16.41 32.91 -1.87
N LEU A 259 -17.56 32.39 -1.46
CA LEU A 259 -17.71 31.75 -0.15
C LEU A 259 -16.89 30.47 -0.04
N VAL A 260 -16.77 29.69 -1.12
CA VAL A 260 -15.87 28.52 -1.17
C VAL A 260 -14.43 28.93 -0.84
N ARG A 261 -13.91 30.02 -1.44
CA ARG A 261 -12.55 30.52 -1.13
C ARG A 261 -12.39 31.03 0.29
N GLU A 262 -13.45 31.59 0.86
CA GLU A 262 -13.46 32.10 2.24
C GLU A 262 -13.43 30.97 3.27
N ARG A 263 -14.19 29.90 3.02
CA ARG A 263 -14.49 28.86 4.04
C ARG A 263 -13.73 27.57 3.86
N ALA A 264 -13.35 27.20 2.64
CA ALA A 264 -12.60 25.97 2.39
C ALA A 264 -11.10 26.23 2.45
N ARG A 265 -10.32 25.17 2.74
CA ARG A 265 -8.87 25.26 2.62
C ARG A 265 -8.47 25.55 1.17
N PRO A 266 -7.34 26.25 0.93
CA PRO A 266 -6.93 26.63 -0.42
C PRO A 266 -6.90 25.47 -1.44
N PRO A 267 -6.41 24.25 -1.12
CA PRO A 267 -6.46 23.14 -2.07
C PRO A 267 -7.89 22.71 -2.46
N THR A 268 -8.82 22.68 -1.50
CA THR A 268 -10.23 22.35 -1.75
C THR A 268 -10.87 23.44 -2.62
N ALA A 269 -10.63 24.73 -2.31
CA ALA A 269 -11.11 25.83 -3.13
C ALA A 269 -10.62 25.72 -4.58
N THR A 270 -9.32 25.44 -4.80
CA THR A 270 -8.79 25.23 -6.16
C THR A 270 -9.48 24.04 -6.85
N ARG A 271 -9.69 22.92 -6.15
CA ARG A 271 -10.39 21.76 -6.74
C ARG A 271 -11.78 22.14 -7.20
N VAL A 272 -12.56 22.85 -6.37
CA VAL A 272 -13.91 23.29 -6.72
C VAL A 272 -13.88 24.24 -7.91
N GLU A 273 -12.98 25.22 -7.94
CA GLU A 273 -12.84 26.13 -9.08
C GLU A 273 -12.55 25.40 -10.38
N GLN A 274 -11.61 24.44 -10.35
CA GLN A 274 -11.28 23.65 -11.53
C GLN A 274 -12.44 22.74 -11.95
N ALA A 275 -13.11 22.13 -10.98
CA ALA A 275 -14.28 21.28 -11.20
C ALA A 275 -15.44 22.04 -11.88
N LEU A 276 -15.60 23.33 -11.59
CA LEU A 276 -16.65 24.17 -12.17
C LEU A 276 -16.29 24.77 -13.54
N THR A 277 -15.00 24.90 -13.87
CA THR A 277 -14.55 25.65 -15.05
C THR A 277 -13.92 24.80 -16.15
N ALA A 278 -13.46 23.59 -15.83
CA ALA A 278 -12.80 22.75 -16.81
C ALA A 278 -13.82 22.01 -17.71
N GLU A 279 -13.51 21.94 -19.01
CA GLU A 279 -14.32 21.20 -19.98
C GLU A 279 -14.16 19.66 -19.86
N ALA A 280 -13.13 19.21 -19.15
CA ALA A 280 -12.80 17.81 -18.90
C ALA A 280 -12.08 17.65 -17.55
N ALA A 281 -11.93 16.41 -17.09
CA ALA A 281 -11.23 16.11 -15.85
C ALA A 281 -9.80 16.69 -15.84
N VAL A 282 -9.41 17.37 -14.77
CA VAL A 282 -8.06 17.95 -14.64
C VAL A 282 -7.21 17.22 -13.62
N PHE A 283 -5.88 17.28 -13.82
CA PHE A 283 -4.91 16.80 -12.86
C PHE A 283 -4.26 17.96 -12.11
N LEU A 284 -4.24 17.88 -10.78
CA LEU A 284 -3.60 18.85 -9.88
C LEU A 284 -2.47 18.19 -9.09
N HIS A 285 -1.54 19.02 -8.64
CA HIS A 285 -0.41 18.63 -7.81
C HIS A 285 -0.38 19.48 -6.55
N GLY A 286 -0.97 18.97 -5.47
CA GLY A 286 -1.10 19.68 -4.20
C GLY A 286 -2.07 20.86 -4.27
N GLY A 287 -3.17 20.70 -5.01
CA GLY A 287 -4.12 21.78 -5.25
C GLY A 287 -3.63 22.88 -6.17
N GLN A 288 -2.62 22.59 -7.01
CA GLN A 288 -2.09 23.51 -8.02
C GLN A 288 -2.18 22.88 -9.41
N SER A 289 -2.66 23.65 -10.39
CA SER A 289 -2.58 23.27 -11.80
C SER A 289 -1.14 23.48 -12.29
N ARG A 290 -0.46 22.41 -12.71
CA ARG A 290 0.81 22.54 -13.45
C ARG A 290 0.45 22.78 -14.91
N ARG A 291 0.65 24.00 -15.40
CA ARG A 291 0.76 24.25 -16.86
C ARG A 291 2.13 23.80 -17.35
#